data_AF-A0A844Q2N7-F1
#
_entry.id   AF-A0A844Q2N7-F1
#
_cell.length_a   1.000
_cell.length_b   1.000
_cell.length_c   1.000
_cell.angle_alpha   90.00
_cell.angle_beta   90.00
_cell.angle_gamma   90.00
#
_symmetry.space_group_name_H-M   'P 1'
#
loop_
_entity.id
_entity.type
_entity.pdbx_description
1 polymer ?
#
loop_
_entity_poly.entity_id
_entity_poly.type
_entity_poly.pdbx_seq_one_letter_code
_entity_poly.pdbx_strand_id
1 'polypeptide(L)'
;MKIQRVHMYGVNPYRVQERQQAEVHSNRSFQDRLEISRRAQQMSGKSSFEAVRQEKVKQLKQQVEEGTYEVNSRELATNLIRHFRL
;
A
#
# COMPACT_ATOMS: atom_id res chain seq x y z
N MET A 1 -71.46 24.85 18.67
CA MET A 1 -70.19 24.51 19.35
C MET A 1 -69.04 25.27 18.66
N LYS A 2 -68.11 25.85 19.42
CA LYS A 2 -66.98 26.65 18.89
C LYS A 2 -65.72 25.79 18.89
N ILE A 3 -65.16 25.50 17.71
CA ILE A 3 -63.98 24.63 17.55
C ILE A 3 -62.72 25.50 17.62
N GLN A 4 -61.82 25.22 18.57
CA GLN A 4 -60.54 25.91 18.72
C GLN A 4 -59.47 25.13 17.93
N ARG A 5 -58.87 25.74 16.92
CA ARG A 5 -57.75 25.13 16.18
C ARG A 5 -56.46 25.31 16.99
N VAL A 6 -55.83 24.19 17.32
CA VAL A 6 -54.50 24.16 17.94
C VAL A 6 -53.49 24.63 16.88
N HIS A 7 -52.85 25.78 17.12
CA HIS A 7 -51.80 26.29 16.24
C HIS A 7 -50.49 25.64 16.65
N MET A 8 -49.95 24.74 15.81
CA MET A 8 -48.64 24.14 16.03
C MET A 8 -47.56 25.19 15.68
N TYR A 9 -47.13 25.96 16.66
CA TYR A 9 -45.98 26.83 16.53
C TYR A 9 -44.68 26.00 16.63
N GLY A 10 -43.76 26.17 15.68
CA GLY A 10 -42.33 26.10 16.01
C GLY A 10 -41.42 25.11 15.30
N VAL A 11 -41.79 24.48 14.19
CA VAL A 11 -40.83 23.68 13.40
C VAL A 11 -40.55 24.40 12.08
N ASN A 12 -39.44 25.13 12.02
CA ASN A 12 -39.03 25.85 10.82
C ASN A 12 -38.28 24.88 9.88
N PRO A 13 -38.87 24.46 8.74
CA PRO A 13 -38.35 23.37 7.91
C PRO A 13 -36.97 23.69 7.28
N TYR A 14 -36.63 24.98 7.17
CA TYR A 14 -35.37 25.45 6.59
C TYR A 14 -34.15 25.17 7.49
N ARG A 15 -34.32 25.07 8.82
CA ARG A 15 -33.22 24.74 9.74
C ARG A 15 -32.71 23.31 9.59
N VAL A 16 -33.54 22.41 9.06
CA VAL A 16 -33.16 21.02 8.79
C VAL A 16 -32.19 20.95 7.61
N GLN A 17 -32.32 21.88 6.66
CA GLN A 17 -31.53 21.90 5.43
C GLN A 17 -30.10 22.41 5.68
N GLU A 18 -29.92 23.40 6.57
CA GLU A 18 -28.59 23.87 7.00
C GLU A 18 -27.79 22.77 7.71
N ARG A 19 -28.45 21.93 8.52
CA ARG A 19 -27.79 20.77 9.17
C ARG A 19 -27.34 19.71 8.18
N GLN A 20 -28.14 19.44 7.14
CA GLN A 20 -27.78 18.47 6.10
C GLN A 20 -26.58 18.95 5.27
N GLN A 21 -26.48 20.25 4.97
CA GLN A 21 -25.34 20.80 4.23
C GLN A 21 -24.04 20.75 5.04
N ALA A 22 -24.09 21.00 6.35
CA ALA A 22 -22.91 20.93 7.22
C ALA A 22 -22.31 19.52 7.32
N GLU A 23 -23.12 18.47 7.25
CA GLU A 23 -22.63 17.08 7.29
C GLU A 23 -21.92 16.64 6.00
N VAL A 24 -22.31 17.19 4.84
CA VAL A 24 -21.73 16.85 3.53
C VAL A 24 -20.30 17.38 3.36
N HIS A 25 -19.93 18.46 4.06
CA HIS A 25 -18.60 19.09 3.92
C HIS A 25 -17.52 18.56 4.86
N SER A 26 -17.85 17.64 5.79
CA SER A 26 -16.89 17.19 6.81
C SER A 26 -16.15 15.89 6.50
N ASN A 27 -16.49 15.17 5.43
CA ASN A 27 -15.86 13.89 5.15
C ASN A 27 -15.41 13.75 3.70
N ARG A 28 -14.12 14.03 3.52
CA ARG A 28 -13.13 13.42 2.60
C ARG A 28 -12.31 14.51 1.93
N SER A 29 -11.26 14.96 2.63
CA SER A 29 -10.10 15.46 1.90
C SER A 29 -9.59 14.29 1.05
N PHE A 30 -9.59 14.48 -0.27
CA PHE A 30 -9.01 13.52 -1.20
C PHE A 30 -7.51 13.46 -0.92
N GLN A 31 -7.07 12.45 -0.18
CA GLN A 31 -5.66 12.09 -0.05
C GLN A 31 -5.36 11.03 -1.11
N ASP A 32 -4.48 11.35 -2.05
CA ASP A 32 -3.92 10.36 -2.97
C ASP A 32 -3.14 9.32 -2.15
N ARG A 33 -3.76 8.16 -1.89
CA ARG A 33 -3.13 7.03 -1.19
C ARG A 33 -2.95 5.87 -2.16
N LEU A 34 -1.70 5.53 -2.44
CA LEU A 34 -1.34 4.33 -3.19
C LEU A 34 -1.26 3.14 -2.22
N GLU A 35 -2.28 2.29 -2.19
CA GLU A 35 -2.25 1.05 -1.39
C GLU A 35 -1.64 -0.11 -2.19
N ILE A 36 -0.72 -0.85 -1.57
CA ILE A 36 -0.17 -2.08 -2.17
C ILE A 36 -1.31 -3.09 -2.29
N SER A 37 -1.54 -3.62 -3.48
CA SER A 37 -2.59 -4.63 -3.69
C SER A 37 -2.38 -5.85 -2.79
N ARG A 38 -3.47 -6.45 -2.29
CA ARG A 38 -3.41 -7.68 -1.46
C ARG A 38 -2.61 -8.80 -2.15
N ARG A 39 -2.69 -8.87 -3.48
CA ARG A 39 -1.92 -9.82 -4.31
C ARG A 39 -0.42 -9.52 -4.28
N ALA A 40 -0.03 -8.25 -4.39
CA ALA A 40 1.38 -7.85 -4.28
C ALA A 40 1.94 -8.07 -2.87
N GLN A 41 1.13 -7.86 -1.82
CA GLN A 41 1.53 -8.19 -0.44
C GLN A 41 1.78 -9.69 -0.27
N GLN A 42 0.94 -10.54 -0.84
CA GLN A 42 1.14 -12.00 -0.82
C GLN A 42 2.39 -12.43 -1.58
N MET A 43 2.69 -11.80 -2.73
CA MET A 43 3.92 -12.07 -3.50
C MET A 43 5.20 -11.56 -2.83
N SER A 44 5.10 -10.46 -2.07
CA SER A 44 6.22 -9.87 -1.32
C SER A 44 6.55 -10.63 -0.02
N GLY A 45 5.69 -11.57 0.38
CA GLY A 45 5.93 -12.43 1.52
C GLY A 45 7.26 -13.17 1.40
N LYS A 46 8.08 -13.08 2.44
CA LYS A 46 9.44 -13.65 2.52
C LYS A 46 9.43 -15.11 2.10
N SER A 47 9.80 -15.35 0.86
CA SER A 47 9.93 -16.69 0.30
C SER A 47 11.06 -17.44 1.01
N SER A 48 10.91 -18.75 1.18
CA SER A 48 11.91 -19.73 1.66
C SER A 48 13.34 -19.56 1.10
N PHE A 49 13.49 -18.78 0.04
CA PHE A 49 14.74 -18.30 -0.55
C PHE A 49 15.69 -17.58 0.42
N GLU A 50 15.21 -17.00 1.53
CA GLU A 50 16.10 -16.30 2.48
C GLU A 50 17.18 -17.22 3.07
N ALA A 51 16.84 -18.47 3.44
CA ALA A 51 17.79 -19.43 4.00
C ALA A 51 18.85 -19.86 2.97
N VAL A 52 18.41 -20.21 1.76
CA VAL A 52 19.29 -20.59 0.64
C VAL A 52 20.24 -19.43 0.29
N ARG A 53 19.75 -18.19 0.35
CA ARG A 53 20.57 -16.99 0.13
C ARG A 53 21.63 -16.81 1.21
N GLN A 54 21.29 -17.02 2.48
CA GLN A 54 22.25 -16.89 3.58
C GLN A 54 23.41 -17.87 3.45
N GLU A 55 23.12 -19.13 3.11
CA GLU A 55 24.14 -20.15 2.90
C GLU A 55 25.07 -19.79 1.73
N LYS A 56 24.49 -19.40 0.58
CA LYS A 56 25.28 -18.97 -0.58
C LYS A 56 26.18 -17.76 -0.27
N VAL A 57 25.67 -16.78 0.48
CA VAL A 57 26.45 -15.61 0.88
C VAL A 57 27.62 -16.00 1.79
N LYS A 58 27.40 -16.95 2.72
CA LYS A 58 28.47 -17.43 3.61
C LYS A 58 29.59 -18.10 2.82
N GLN A 59 29.26 -18.97 1.87
CA GLN A 59 30.24 -19.63 1.01
C GLN A 59 31.05 -18.62 0.19
N LEU A 60 30.39 -17.64 -0.42
CA LEU A 60 31.07 -16.58 -1.18
C LEU A 60 32.01 -15.75 -0.30
N LYS A 61 31.61 -15.43 0.94
CA LYS A 61 32.49 -14.71 1.88
C LYS A 61 33.76 -15.50 2.18
N GLN A 62 33.65 -16.79 2.44
CA GLN A 62 34.81 -17.66 2.68
C GLN A 62 35.76 -17.66 1.48
N GLN A 63 35.25 -17.83 0.25
CA GLN A 63 36.07 -17.80 -0.97
C GLN A 63 36.79 -16.47 -1.17
N VAL A 64 36.15 -15.35 -0.81
CA VAL A 64 36.76 -14.01 -0.90
C VAL A 64 37.85 -13.85 0.16
N GLU A 65 37.60 -14.28 1.40
CA GLU A 65 38.60 -14.24 2.49
C GLU A 65 39.82 -15.11 2.19
N GLU A 66 39.60 -16.29 1.58
CA GLU A 66 40.65 -17.21 1.15
C GLU A 66 41.37 -16.75 -0.13
N GLY A 67 40.86 -15.72 -0.82
CA GLY A 67 41.40 -15.21 -2.08
C GLY A 67 41.18 -16.14 -3.28
N THR A 68 40.32 -17.16 -3.16
CA THR A 68 40.00 -18.14 -4.20
C THR A 68 38.80 -17.74 -5.06
N TYR A 69 38.16 -16.61 -4.76
CA TYR A 69 37.03 -16.11 -5.52
C TYR A 69 37.45 -15.55 -6.88
N GLU A 70 37.06 -16.23 -7.96
CA GLU A 70 37.29 -15.80 -9.34
C GLU A 70 36.01 -15.21 -9.96
N VAL A 71 36.14 -14.01 -10.54
CA VAL A 71 35.03 -13.35 -11.22
C VAL A 71 34.89 -13.88 -12.63
N ASN A 72 33.85 -14.69 -12.88
CA ASN A 72 33.51 -15.13 -14.23
C ASN A 72 32.86 -13.98 -15.02
N SER A 73 33.64 -13.31 -15.87
CA SER A 73 33.19 -12.16 -16.67
C SER A 73 32.07 -12.51 -17.65
N ARG A 74 32.04 -13.74 -18.16
CA ARG A 74 31.02 -14.21 -19.12
C ARG A 74 29.66 -14.39 -18.44
N GLU A 75 29.65 -15.00 -17.27
CA GLU A 75 28.45 -15.15 -16.46
C GLU A 75 27.93 -13.79 -15.99
N LEU A 76 28.83 -12.91 -15.56
CA LEU A 76 28.48 -11.54 -15.18
C LEU A 76 27.77 -10.79 -16.31
N ALA A 77 28.34 -10.79 -17.51
CA ALA A 77 27.72 -10.15 -18.68
C ALA A 77 26.36 -10.77 -19.03
N THR A 78 26.26 -12.10 -18.97
CA THR A 78 25.01 -12.83 -19.24
C THR A 78 23.92 -12.46 -18.23
N ASN A 79 24.26 -12.36 -16.95
CA ASN A 79 23.33 -11.99 -15.88
C ASN A 79 22.88 -10.53 -16.01
N LEU A 80 23.79 -9.62 -16.34
CA LEU A 80 23.44 -8.22 -16.59
C LEU A 80 22.47 -8.08 -17.76
N ILE A 81 22.76 -8.74 -18.89
CA ILE A 81 21.86 -8.75 -20.05
C ILE A 81 20.51 -9.33 -19.65
N ARG A 82 20.46 -10.48 -18.96
CA ARG A 82 19.20 -11.09 -18.53
C ARG A 82 18.38 -10.19 -17.61
N HIS A 83 19.03 -9.47 -16.70
CA HIS A 83 18.33 -8.63 -15.72
C HIS A 83 17.74 -7.36 -16.33
N PHE A 84 18.46 -6.72 -17.26
CA PHE A 84 18.05 -5.45 -17.84
C PHE A 84 17.31 -5.56 -19.17
N ARG A 85 17.36 -6.72 -19.83
CA ARG A 85 16.62 -6.96 -21.06
C ARG A 85 15.19 -7.37 -20.71
N LEU A 86 14.29 -6.39 -20.77
CA LEU A 86 12.83 -6.52 -20.70
C LEU A 86 12.28 -7.38 -21.83
#